data_AF-A0A7Z9KV63-F1
#
_entry.id   AF-A0A7Z9KV63-F1
#
_cell.length_a   1.000
_cell.length_b   1.000
_cell.length_c   1.000
_cell.angle_alpha   90.00
_cell.angle_beta   90.00
_cell.angle_gamma   90.00
#
_symmetry.space_group_name_H-M   'P 1'
#
loop_
_entity.id
_entity.type
_entity.pdbx_description
1 polymer ?
#
loop_
_entity_poly.entity_id
_entity_poly.type
_entity_poly.pdbx_seq_one_letter_code
_entity_poly.pdbx_strand_id
1 'polypeptide(L)'
;MEGNQLIQRRVLKCAADGSIISEYYDNVSWLQVRVARDRALADSDWRALKDVVLSTAWKEYRQALRDLGGFPSSNEACDAWPVMPDE
;
A
#
# COMPACT_ATOMS: atom_id res chain seq x y z
N MET A 1 -13.44 0.70 -7.86
CA MET A 1 -12.08 0.15 -7.92
C MET A 1 -11.25 0.89 -6.88
N GLU A 2 -11.53 0.62 -5.60
CA GLU A 2 -10.64 1.08 -4.52
C GLU A 2 -9.57 0.00 -4.39
N GLY A 3 -8.40 0.28 -4.96
CA GLY A 3 -7.25 -0.60 -4.81
C GLY A 3 -7.00 -0.83 -3.33
N ASN A 4 -6.95 -2.09 -2.91
CA ASN A 4 -6.78 -2.50 -1.52
C ASN A 4 -5.40 -2.03 -1.01
N GLN A 5 -5.36 -0.81 -0.47
CA GLN A 5 -4.15 -0.18 0.03
C GLN A 5 -3.97 -0.61 1.48
N LEU A 6 -2.95 -1.44 1.75
CA LEU A 6 -2.71 -2.06 3.05
C LEU A 6 -2.39 -1.06 4.18
N ILE A 7 -2.02 0.16 3.81
CA ILE A 7 -1.75 1.26 4.73
C ILE A 7 -2.32 2.55 4.16
N GLN A 8 -3.08 3.27 4.99
CA GLN A 8 -3.68 4.56 4.69
C GLN A 8 -3.44 5.49 5.87
N ARG A 9 -2.92 6.68 5.62
CA ARG A 9 -2.80 7.72 6.65
C ARG A 9 -3.99 8.67 6.71
N ARG A 10 -4.86 8.64 5.71
CA ARG A 10 -6.04 9.51 5.62
C ARG A 10 -7.13 8.99 6.54
N VAL A 11 -7.56 9.82 7.49
CA VAL A 11 -8.67 9.51 8.39
C VAL A 11 -9.82 10.48 8.18
N LEU A 12 -11.00 9.93 7.92
CA LEU A 12 -12.23 10.69 7.75
C LEU A 12 -13.09 10.53 8.99
N LYS A 13 -13.43 11.66 9.63
CA LYS A 13 -14.45 11.70 10.66
C LYS A 13 -15.77 12.06 10.00
N CYS A 14 -16.67 11.08 9.90
CA CYS A 14 -18.03 11.30 9.42
C CYS A 14 -19.01 11.50 10.57
N ALA A 15 -20.05 12.29 10.31
CA ALA A 15 -21.25 12.38 11.13
C ALA A 15 -22.15 11.16 10.86
N ALA A 16 -23.16 10.97 11.72
CA ALA A 16 -24.08 9.83 11.62
C ALA A 16 -24.91 9.82 10.32
N ASP A 17 -25.01 10.95 9.63
CA ASP A 17 -25.64 11.15 8.33
C ASP A 17 -24.69 10.87 7.13
N GLY A 18 -23.43 10.55 7.39
CA GLY A 18 -22.41 10.33 6.37
C GLY A 18 -21.67 11.59 5.91
N SER A 19 -22.02 12.77 6.42
CA SER A 19 -21.32 14.02 6.12
C SER A 19 -19.90 13.99 6.70
N ILE A 20 -18.89 14.36 5.91
CA ILE A 20 -17.50 14.46 6.39
C ILE A 20 -17.38 15.72 7.25
N ILE A 21 -17.10 15.53 8.54
CA ILE A 21 -16.92 16.61 9.52
C ILE A 21 -15.47 17.12 9.50
N SER A 22 -14.51 16.20 9.45
CA SER A 22 -13.09 16.55 9.45
C SER A 22 -12.25 15.47 8.78
N GLU A 23 -11.23 15.91 8.05
CA GLU A 23 -10.18 15.06 7.49
C GLU A 23 -8.85 15.39 8.20
N TYR A 24 -8.15 14.37 8.68
CA TYR A 24 -6.79 14.52 9.18
C TYR A 24 -5.90 13.40 8.64
N TYR A 25 -4.59 13.63 8.69
CA TYR A 25 -3.60 12.67 8.26
C TYR A 25 -2.75 12.23 9.44
N ASP A 26 -2.75 10.93 9.73
CA ASP A 26 -1.90 10.36 10.77
C ASP A 26 -0.47 10.19 10.29
N ASN A 27 0.50 10.44 11.18
CA ASN A 27 1.90 10.21 10.86
C ASN A 27 2.19 8.71 10.87
N VAL A 28 2.81 8.23 9.80
CA VAL A 28 3.20 6.84 9.66
C VAL A 28 4.68 6.72 9.97
N SER A 29 5.03 5.75 10.79
CA SER A 29 6.43 5.42 11.09
C SER A 29 7.02 4.48 10.04
N TRP A 30 8.34 4.51 9.86
CA TRP A 30 9.05 3.56 9.01
C TRP A 30 8.82 2.09 9.40
N LEU A 31 8.54 1.81 10.67
CA LEU A 31 8.20 0.47 11.13
C LEU A 31 6.90 -0.03 10.48
N GLN A 32 5.85 0.80 10.47
CA GLN A 32 4.57 0.45 9.85
C GLN A 32 4.71 0.23 8.35
N VAL A 33 5.45 1.09 7.65
CA VAL A 33 5.74 0.95 6.21
C VAL A 33 6.44 -0.39 5.93
N ARG A 34 7.46 -0.75 6.71
CA ARG A 34 8.21 -2.01 6.51
C ARG A 34 7.34 -3.23 6.77
N VAL A 35 6.56 -3.24 7.85
CA VAL A 35 5.65 -4.35 8.18
C VAL A 35 4.59 -4.52 7.09
N ALA A 36 3.96 -3.44 6.64
CA ALA A 36 2.99 -3.48 5.54
C ALA A 36 3.63 -3.99 4.25
N ARG A 37 4.89 -3.63 3.97
CA ARG A 37 5.60 -4.00 2.74
C ARG A 37 5.89 -5.49 2.76
N ASP A 38 6.41 -5.98 3.88
CA ASP A 38 6.75 -7.39 4.04
C ASP A 38 5.49 -8.26 3.95
N ARG A 39 4.36 -7.77 4.50
CA ARG A 39 3.05 -8.41 4.32
C ARG A 39 2.59 -8.43 2.86
N ALA A 40 2.67 -7.29 2.15
CA ALA A 40 2.29 -7.20 0.74
C ALA A 40 3.13 -8.11 -0.17
N LEU A 41 4.43 -8.21 0.11
CA LEU A 41 5.35 -9.11 -0.59
C LEU A 41 5.03 -10.58 -0.29
N ALA A 42 4.68 -10.92 0.95
CA ALA A 42 4.27 -12.27 1.33
C ALA A 42 2.91 -12.66 0.70
N ASP A 43 1.93 -11.76 0.74
CA ASP A 43 0.59 -11.97 0.16
C ASP A 43 0.64 -12.13 -1.37
N SER A 44 1.68 -11.58 -2.02
CA SER A 44 1.92 -11.76 -3.46
C SER A 44 2.94 -12.85 -3.79
N ASP A 45 3.52 -13.53 -2.79
CA ASP A 45 4.61 -14.50 -2.99
C ASP A 45 4.11 -15.81 -3.63
N TRP A 46 2.88 -16.23 -3.31
CA TRP A 46 2.26 -17.42 -3.91
C TRP A 46 2.00 -17.28 -5.43
N ARG A 47 1.94 -16.05 -5.96
CA ARG A 47 1.83 -15.82 -7.42
C ARG A 47 3.15 -16.01 -8.16
N ALA A 48 4.28 -16.06 -7.43
CA ALA A 48 5.61 -16.26 -7.99
C ALA A 48 6.05 -17.74 -7.99
N LEU A 49 5.12 -18.69 -7.82
CA LEU A 49 5.41 -20.10 -8.00
C LEU A 49 5.81 -20.42 -9.45
N LYS A 50 6.60 -21.48 -9.60
CA LYS A 50 7.16 -21.93 -10.88
C LYS A 50 6.10 -22.22 -11.96
N ASP A 51 4.87 -22.51 -11.52
CA ASP A 51 3.74 -22.88 -12.39
C ASP A 51 2.91 -21.67 -12.84
N VAL A 52 3.20 -20.47 -12.34
CA VAL A 52 2.43 -19.25 -12.65
C VAL A 52 3.30 -18.26 -13.43
N VAL A 53 2.82 -17.86 -14.62
CA VAL A 53 3.44 -16.75 -15.35
C VAL A 53 3.05 -15.45 -14.65
N LEU A 54 3.98 -14.90 -13.86
CA LEU A 54 3.78 -13.63 -13.18
C LEU A 54 3.58 -12.51 -14.22
N SER A 55 2.41 -11.86 -14.19
CA SER A 55 2.11 -10.75 -15.09
C SER A 55 3.09 -9.59 -14.87
N THR A 56 3.31 -8.77 -15.91
CA THR A 56 4.20 -7.61 -15.81
C THR A 56 3.74 -6.65 -14.71
N ALA A 57 2.43 -6.47 -14.53
CA ALA A 57 1.87 -5.64 -13.47
C ALA A 57 2.27 -6.10 -12.06
N TRP A 58 2.29 -7.42 -11.80
CA TRP A 58 2.75 -7.95 -10.51
C TRP A 58 4.26 -7.78 -10.29
N LYS A 59 5.06 -7.84 -11.36
CA LYS A 59 6.51 -7.55 -11.28
C LYS A 59 6.76 -6.09 -10.90
N GLU A 60 6.09 -5.18 -11.59
CA GLU A 60 6.16 -3.75 -11.33
C GLU A 60 5.67 -3.39 -9.92
N TYR A 61 4.57 -3.99 -9.48
CA TYR A 61 4.05 -3.83 -8.12
C TYR A 61 5.07 -4.24 -7.05
N ARG A 62 5.65 -5.45 -7.18
CA ARG A 62 6.65 -5.95 -6.22
C ARG A 62 7.94 -5.12 -6.26
N GLN A 63 8.32 -4.59 -7.41
CA GLN A 63 9.47 -3.70 -7.54
C GLN A 63 9.20 -2.35 -6.85
N ALA A 64 8.05 -1.73 -7.12
CA ALA A 64 7.64 -0.48 -6.48
C ALA A 64 7.59 -0.60 -4.95
N LEU A 65 7.12 -1.72 -4.40
CA LEU A 65 7.15 -2.00 -2.96
C LEU A 65 8.57 -2.03 -2.36
N ARG A 66 9.56 -2.51 -3.12
CA ARG A 66 10.97 -2.53 -2.69
C ARG A 66 11.60 -1.15 -2.76
N ASP A 67 11.19 -0.35 -3.74
CA ASP A 67 11.71 1.00 -3.96
C ASP A 67 11.17 2.05 -2.97
N LEU A 68 10.19 1.69 -2.14
CA LEU A 68 9.65 2.53 -1.05
C LEU A 68 10.72 3.03 -0.04
N GLY A 69 11.87 2.35 0.03
CA GLY A 69 12.98 2.79 0.88
C GLY A 69 13.72 4.03 0.37
N GLY A 70 13.49 4.45 -0.87
CA GLY A 70 14.14 5.61 -1.49
C GLY A 70 13.49 6.96 -1.15
N PHE A 71 12.34 6.98 -0.48
CA PHE A 71 11.62 8.22 -0.16
C PHE A 71 12.24 8.99 1.02
N PRO A 72 12.13 10.33 1.03
CA PRO A 72 12.71 11.17 2.08
C PRO A 72 12.06 10.93 3.44
N SER A 73 10.76 10.62 3.45
CA SER A 73 9.98 10.38 4.67
C SER A 73 9.09 9.14 4.56
N SER A 74 8.74 8.56 5.71
CA SER A 74 7.81 7.44 5.80
C SER A 74 6.39 7.80 5.36
N ASN A 75 5.99 9.07 5.52
CA ASN A 75 4.71 9.57 5.05
C ASN A 75 4.67 9.59 3.51
N GLU A 76 5.73 10.09 2.86
CA GLU A 76 5.82 10.06 1.39
C GLU A 76 5.87 8.64 0.85
N ALA A 77 6.58 7.73 1.53
CA ALA A 77 6.56 6.30 1.18
C ALA A 77 5.15 5.69 1.31
N CYS A 78 4.38 6.11 2.32
CA CYS A 78 3.00 5.67 2.49
C CYS A 78 2.08 6.22 1.39
N ASP A 79 2.28 7.47 0.97
CA ASP A 79 1.49 8.11 -0.08
C ASP A 79 1.79 7.55 -1.47
N ALA A 80 3.06 7.21 -1.71
CA ALA A 80 3.53 6.58 -2.95
C ALA A 80 3.29 5.06 -2.99
N TRP A 81 2.47 4.51 -2.09
CA TRP A 81 2.22 3.08 -2.04
C TRP A 81 1.57 2.59 -3.34
N PRO A 82 2.15 1.57 -4.02
CA PRO A 82 1.63 1.11 -5.29
C PRO A 82 0.24 0.47 -5.11
N VAL A 83 -0.62 0.68 -6.09
CA VAL A 83 -1.93 0.02 -6.14
C VAL A 83 -1.73 -1.44 -6.51
N MET A 84 -2.32 -2.35 -5.74
CA MET A 84 -2.31 -3.77 -6.07
C MET A 84 -3.00 -3.97 -7.42
N PRO A 85 -2.34 -4.61 -8.39
CA PRO A 85 -2.96 -4.87 -9.68
C PRO A 85 -4.12 -5.87 -9.52
N ASP A 86 -5.20 -5.62 -10.23
CA ASP A 86 -6.23 -6.62 -10.47
C ASP A 86 -5.66 -7.71 -11.41
N GLU A 87 -6.25 -8.91 -11.39
CA GLU A 87 -5.73 -10.11 -12.09
C GLU A 87 -5.25 -9.87 -13.54
#